data_AF-A0A537JVN3-F1
#
_entry.id   AF-A0A537JVN3-F1
#
_cell.length_a   1.000
_cell.length_b   1.000
_cell.length_c   1.000
_cell.angle_alpha   90.00
_cell.angle_beta   90.00
_cell.angle_gamma   90.00
#
_symmetry.space_group_name_H-M   'P 1'
#
loop_
_entity.id
_entity.type
_entity.pdbx_description
1 polymer ?
#
loop_
_entity_poly.entity_id
_entity_poly.type
_entity_poly.pdbx_seq_one_letter_code
_entity_poly.pdbx_strand_id
1 'polypeptide(L)'
;MLLNQYSSFWKKAGRGELLIGGIEVICMGALILMPKEVTKWESGWMKAAERNVVHAFSSLPVWDHDNWQFNYVGHPIAGCLYYNAVRSQNATRWQSFLFATAQSCIWEYIIEGTAEQPSIQDLFVTPVAGSILGESIHMATMAMRKNGFRFFEKVFVLVFNPMFVINNGFGPKHNPPLKKNF
;
A
#
# COMPACT_ATOMS: atom_id res chain seq x y z
N MET A 1 7.13 14.01 17.48
CA MET A 1 7.21 14.36 16.05
C MET A 1 7.36 13.09 15.19
N LEU A 2 6.87 13.06 13.95
CA LEU A 2 7.19 11.96 13.00
C LEU A 2 8.61 12.16 12.46
N LEU A 3 9.36 11.10 12.17
CA LEU A 3 10.78 11.20 11.80
C LEU A 3 11.02 12.07 10.56
N ASN A 4 10.20 11.90 9.52
CA ASN A 4 10.30 12.66 8.27
C ASN A 4 9.29 13.82 8.16
N GLN A 5 8.72 14.29 9.28
CA GLN A 5 7.62 15.26 9.28
C GLN A 5 7.88 16.49 8.39
N TYR A 6 9.07 17.08 8.50
CA TYR A 6 9.49 18.29 7.77
C TYR A 6 10.28 18.01 6.50
N SER A 7 10.46 16.75 6.11
CA SER A 7 11.09 16.42 4.83
C SER A 7 10.20 16.83 3.66
N SER A 8 10.82 17.10 2.50
CA SER A 8 10.09 17.29 1.25
C SER A 8 9.25 16.08 0.91
N PHE A 9 8.18 16.28 0.13
CA PHE A 9 7.34 15.17 -0.32
C PHE A 9 8.15 14.12 -1.09
N TRP A 10 9.07 14.53 -1.97
CA TRP A 10 9.90 13.61 -2.76
C TRP A 10 10.75 12.67 -1.90
N LYS A 11 11.30 13.15 -0.79
CA LYS A 11 12.02 12.28 0.15
C LYS A 11 11.09 11.29 0.84
N LYS A 12 9.85 11.70 1.18
CA LYS A 12 8.82 10.82 1.74
C LYS A 12 8.39 9.77 0.72
N ALA A 13 8.12 10.19 -0.52
CA ALA A 13 7.71 9.34 -1.63
C ALA A 13 8.80 8.33 -2.00
N GLY A 14 10.06 8.74 -2.14
CA GLY A 14 11.16 7.81 -2.44
C GLY A 14 11.38 6.75 -1.34
N ARG A 15 11.20 7.12 -0.07
CA ARG A 15 11.19 6.13 1.02
C ARG A 15 9.95 5.24 0.96
N GLY A 16 8.78 5.81 0.67
CA GLY A 16 7.53 5.07 0.51
C GLY A 16 7.65 4.02 -0.59
N GLU A 17 8.14 4.43 -1.76
CA GLU A 17 8.42 3.59 -2.92
C GLU A 17 9.36 2.43 -2.57
N LEU A 18 10.49 2.71 -1.92
CA LEU A 18 11.42 1.65 -1.52
C LEU A 18 10.76 0.58 -0.64
N LEU A 19 9.87 0.99 0.26
CA LEU A 19 9.16 0.08 1.14
C LEU A 19 8.04 -0.68 0.39
N ILE A 20 7.26 0.02 -0.43
CA ILE A 20 6.16 -0.59 -1.18
C ILE A 20 6.69 -1.52 -2.26
N GLY A 21 7.66 -1.12 -3.07
CA GLY A 21 8.27 -2.00 -4.07
C GLY A 21 8.85 -3.28 -3.46
N GLY A 22 9.42 -3.20 -2.24
CA GLY A 22 9.84 -4.39 -1.49
C GLY A 22 8.67 -5.32 -1.11
N ILE A 23 7.53 -4.74 -0.69
CA ILE A 23 6.30 -5.50 -0.39
C ILE A 23 5.72 -6.10 -1.67
N GLU A 24 5.66 -5.34 -2.77
CA GLU A 24 5.14 -5.78 -4.06
C GLU A 24 5.96 -6.95 -4.63
N VAL A 25 7.30 -6.91 -4.53
CA VAL A 25 8.15 -8.05 -4.93
C VAL A 25 7.84 -9.29 -4.11
N ILE A 26 7.62 -9.15 -2.80
CA ILE A 26 7.23 -10.27 -1.93
C ILE A 26 5.84 -10.80 -2.32
N CYS A 27 4.86 -9.91 -2.56
CA CYS A 27 3.52 -10.27 -3.00
C CYS A 27 3.55 -11.00 -4.36
N MET A 28 4.29 -10.47 -5.34
CA MET A 28 4.46 -11.10 -6.65
C MET A 28 5.09 -12.49 -6.49
N GLY A 29 6.14 -12.62 -5.68
CA GLY A 29 6.75 -13.92 -5.38
C GLY A 29 5.76 -14.91 -4.75
N ALA A 30 4.88 -14.44 -3.86
CA ALA A 30 3.84 -15.27 -3.28
C ALA A 30 2.80 -15.70 -4.33
N LEU A 31 2.36 -14.80 -5.21
CA LEU A 31 1.40 -15.11 -6.29
C LEU A 31 1.97 -16.12 -7.29
N ILE A 32 3.26 -16.01 -7.63
CA ILE A 32 3.95 -16.98 -8.51
C ILE A 32 3.91 -18.41 -7.93
N LEU A 33 3.94 -18.52 -6.60
CA LEU A 33 3.90 -19.80 -5.89
C LEU A 33 2.48 -20.29 -5.59
N MET A 34 1.45 -19.45 -5.80
CA MET A 34 0.07 -19.84 -5.59
C MET A 34 -0.43 -20.82 -6.66
N PRO A 35 -1.41 -21.68 -6.33
CA PRO A 35 -2.06 -22.54 -7.32
C PRO A 35 -2.72 -21.71 -8.43
N LYS A 36 -2.75 -22.24 -9.67
CA LYS A 36 -3.35 -21.57 -10.83
C LYS A 36 -4.85 -21.37 -10.68
N GLU A 37 -5.51 -22.14 -9.83
CA GLU A 37 -6.92 -21.97 -9.50
C GLU A 37 -7.17 -20.68 -8.72
N VAL A 38 -6.13 -20.13 -8.06
CA VAL A 38 -6.19 -18.87 -7.33
C VAL A 38 -5.85 -17.70 -8.24
N THR A 39 -4.71 -17.76 -8.95
CA THR A 39 -4.24 -16.64 -9.79
C THR A 39 -4.83 -16.62 -11.18
N LYS A 40 -5.31 -17.75 -11.69
CA LYS A 40 -5.80 -17.95 -13.06
C LYS A 40 -4.82 -17.61 -14.19
N TRP A 41 -3.55 -17.34 -13.86
CA TRP A 41 -2.53 -17.01 -14.84
C TRP A 41 -2.19 -18.19 -15.76
N GLU A 42 -2.09 -17.91 -17.06
CA GLU A 42 -1.75 -18.92 -18.05
C GLU A 42 -0.35 -19.51 -17.82
N SER A 43 -0.15 -20.82 -18.03
CA SER A 43 1.16 -21.47 -17.79
C SER A 43 2.36 -20.87 -18.52
N GLY A 44 2.12 -20.12 -19.60
CA GLY A 44 3.15 -19.46 -20.41
C GLY A 44 3.35 -17.98 -20.10
N TRP A 45 2.69 -17.41 -19.10
CA TRP A 45 2.66 -15.96 -18.84
C TRP A 45 4.07 -15.36 -18.71
N MET A 46 5.01 -16.03 -18.03
CA MET A 46 6.39 -15.54 -17.89
C MET A 46 7.11 -15.36 -19.22
N LYS A 47 6.87 -16.25 -20.20
CA LYS A 47 7.45 -16.12 -21.55
C LYS A 47 6.76 -15.03 -22.36
N ALA A 48 5.53 -14.69 -22.01
CA ALA A 48 4.71 -13.67 -22.63
C ALA A 48 4.80 -12.30 -21.93
N ALA A 49 5.51 -12.19 -20.82
CA ALA A 49 5.46 -11.04 -19.91
C ALA A 49 5.66 -9.69 -20.62
N GLU A 50 6.67 -9.58 -21.48
CA GLU A 50 6.91 -8.34 -22.24
C GLU A 50 5.73 -7.98 -23.14
N ARG A 51 5.19 -8.96 -23.87
CA ARG A 51 4.01 -8.76 -24.73
C ARG A 51 2.77 -8.40 -23.90
N ASN A 52 2.60 -9.03 -22.75
CA ASN A 52 1.46 -8.79 -21.86
C ASN A 52 1.53 -7.37 -21.28
N VAL A 53 2.70 -6.90 -20.86
CA VAL A 53 2.87 -5.50 -20.42
C VAL A 53 2.57 -4.53 -21.56
N VAL A 54 3.07 -4.78 -22.77
CA VAL A 54 2.72 -3.95 -23.94
C VAL A 54 1.20 -3.94 -24.17
N HIS A 55 0.55 -5.09 -24.05
CA HIS A 55 -0.90 -5.22 -24.16
C HIS A 55 -1.63 -4.44 -23.05
N ALA A 56 -1.14 -4.49 -21.80
CA ALA A 56 -1.69 -3.76 -20.68
C ALA A 56 -1.78 -2.25 -20.95
N PHE A 57 -0.77 -1.67 -21.61
CA PHE A 57 -0.75 -0.25 -21.98
C PHE A 57 -1.46 0.09 -23.30
N SER A 58 -1.67 -0.89 -24.19
CA SER A 58 -2.28 -0.65 -25.50
C SER A 58 -3.76 -1.01 -25.59
N SER A 59 -4.27 -1.74 -24.60
CA SER A 59 -5.67 -2.16 -24.49
C SER A 59 -6.32 -1.57 -23.24
N LEU A 60 -7.64 -1.44 -23.26
CA LEU A 60 -8.39 -0.92 -22.11
C LEU A 60 -8.30 -1.90 -20.92
N PRO A 61 -8.32 -1.40 -19.68
CA PRO A 61 -8.57 -2.23 -18.51
C PRO A 61 -9.88 -2.99 -18.66
N VAL A 62 -9.94 -4.18 -18.08
CA VAL A 62 -11.09 -5.07 -18.16
C VAL A 62 -11.75 -5.21 -16.81
N TRP A 63 -12.99 -5.68 -16.82
CA TRP A 63 -13.62 -6.12 -15.59
C TRP A 63 -13.12 -7.55 -15.28
N ASP A 64 -12.18 -7.69 -14.34
CA ASP A 64 -11.72 -9.02 -13.93
C ASP A 64 -12.86 -9.82 -13.29
N HIS A 65 -12.71 -11.14 -13.21
CA HIS A 65 -13.69 -12.02 -12.57
C HIS A 65 -13.08 -12.71 -11.36
N ASP A 66 -12.26 -11.98 -10.60
CA ASP A 66 -11.58 -12.51 -9.45
C ASP A 66 -12.48 -12.78 -8.26
N ASN A 67 -11.98 -13.64 -7.38
CA ASN A 67 -12.69 -13.98 -6.17
C ASN A 67 -12.84 -12.70 -5.35
N TRP A 68 -14.07 -12.35 -5.00
CA TRP A 68 -14.43 -11.11 -4.31
C TRP A 68 -13.56 -10.77 -3.09
N GLN A 69 -12.98 -11.78 -2.42
CA GLN A 69 -12.06 -11.60 -1.31
C GLN A 69 -10.80 -10.81 -1.71
N PHE A 70 -10.27 -11.02 -2.92
CA PHE A 70 -9.13 -10.25 -3.40
C PHE A 70 -9.55 -8.79 -3.63
N ASN A 71 -10.55 -8.55 -4.49
CA ASN A 71 -10.99 -7.21 -4.87
C ASN A 71 -11.49 -6.37 -3.66
N TYR A 72 -12.15 -6.98 -2.67
CA TYR A 72 -12.79 -6.22 -1.58
C TYR A 72 -12.14 -6.38 -0.19
N VAL A 73 -11.10 -7.22 -0.05
CA VAL A 73 -10.31 -7.31 1.19
C VAL A 73 -8.83 -7.09 0.91
N GLY A 74 -8.27 -7.82 -0.05
CA GLY A 74 -6.86 -7.69 -0.45
C GLY A 74 -6.51 -6.28 -0.93
N HIS A 75 -7.20 -5.78 -1.95
CA HIS A 75 -6.94 -4.48 -2.55
C HIS A 75 -7.13 -3.30 -1.57
N PRO A 76 -8.19 -3.25 -0.74
CA PRO A 76 -8.29 -2.24 0.31
C PRO A 76 -7.14 -2.28 1.33
N ILE A 77 -6.64 -3.48 1.69
CA ILE A 77 -5.48 -3.61 2.59
C ILE A 77 -4.20 -3.13 1.88
N ALA A 78 -3.98 -3.51 0.63
CA ALA A 78 -2.84 -3.04 -0.17
C ALA A 78 -2.85 -1.50 -0.29
N GLY A 79 -3.98 -0.92 -0.68
CA GLY A 79 -4.13 0.53 -0.78
C GLY A 79 -3.96 1.26 0.56
N CYS A 80 -4.37 0.65 1.68
CA CYS A 80 -4.10 1.16 3.02
C CYS A 80 -2.59 1.22 3.32
N LEU A 81 -1.84 0.19 2.93
CA LEU A 81 -0.38 0.16 3.07
C LEU A 81 0.28 1.22 2.18
N TYR A 82 -0.13 1.33 0.92
CA TYR A 82 0.37 2.33 -0.03
C TYR A 82 0.14 3.75 0.50
N TYR A 83 -1.08 4.04 0.96
CA TYR A 83 -1.44 5.32 1.56
C TYR A 83 -0.59 5.63 2.80
N ASN A 84 -0.45 4.67 3.72
CA ASN A 84 0.31 4.85 4.95
C ASN A 84 1.82 4.91 4.75
N ALA A 85 2.35 4.48 3.60
CA ALA A 85 3.75 4.59 3.25
C ALA A 85 4.28 6.03 3.37
N VAL A 86 3.49 6.99 2.89
CA VAL A 86 3.81 8.42 2.95
C VAL A 86 2.98 9.16 4.00
N ARG A 87 1.75 8.72 4.31
CA ARG A 87 0.92 9.36 5.33
C ARG A 87 1.55 9.30 6.71
N SER A 88 2.17 8.17 7.07
CA SER A 88 2.91 7.98 8.33
C SER A 88 4.23 8.78 8.40
N GLN A 89 4.56 9.52 7.34
CA GLN A 89 5.65 10.49 7.29
C GLN A 89 5.15 11.95 7.29
N ASN A 90 3.87 12.18 7.57
CA ASN A 90 3.21 13.50 7.51
C ASN A 90 3.05 14.05 6.07
N ALA A 91 2.82 13.20 5.07
CA ALA A 91 2.25 13.66 3.80
C ALA A 91 0.78 14.07 4.02
N THR A 92 0.27 14.96 3.17
CA THR A 92 -1.15 15.33 3.21
C THR A 92 -2.03 14.17 2.75
N ARG A 93 -3.34 14.23 3.03
CA ARG A 93 -4.29 13.21 2.55
C ARG A 93 -4.25 13.08 1.03
N TRP A 94 -4.22 14.22 0.33
CA TRP A 94 -4.13 14.25 -1.14
C TRP A 94 -2.83 13.66 -1.68
N GLN A 95 -1.69 14.02 -1.08
CA GLN A 95 -0.40 13.43 -1.46
C GLN A 95 -0.38 11.91 -1.24
N SER A 96 -0.97 11.45 -0.15
CA SER A 96 -1.02 10.03 0.21
C SER A 96 -1.98 9.26 -0.69
N PHE A 97 -3.13 9.85 -1.03
CA PHE A 97 -4.08 9.30 -2.00
C PHE A 97 -3.45 9.17 -3.38
N LEU A 98 -2.84 10.24 -3.91
CA LEU A 98 -2.18 10.20 -5.22
C LEU A 98 -1.03 9.20 -5.27
N PHE A 99 -0.27 9.08 -4.18
CA PHE A 99 0.76 8.05 -4.06
C PHE A 99 0.14 6.65 -4.13
N ALA A 100 -0.93 6.38 -3.37
CA ALA A 100 -1.63 5.09 -3.43
C ALA A 100 -2.23 4.78 -4.81
N THR A 101 -2.78 5.77 -5.49
CA THR A 101 -3.24 5.63 -6.89
C THR A 101 -2.09 5.28 -7.82
N ALA A 102 -0.95 5.96 -7.72
CA ALA A 102 0.20 5.67 -8.55
C ALA A 102 0.72 4.24 -8.33
N GLN A 103 0.81 3.78 -7.07
CA GLN A 103 1.21 2.40 -6.77
C GLN A 103 0.19 1.38 -7.29
N SER A 104 -1.11 1.66 -7.17
CA SER A 104 -2.14 0.81 -7.78
C SER A 104 -1.94 0.67 -9.29
N CYS A 105 -1.66 1.78 -10.00
CA CYS A 105 -1.38 1.71 -11.43
C CYS A 105 -0.09 0.94 -11.75
N ILE A 106 0.96 1.11 -10.94
CA ILE A 106 2.22 0.37 -11.12
C ILE A 106 1.99 -1.12 -10.96
N TRP A 107 1.28 -1.54 -9.91
CA TRP A 107 0.92 -2.93 -9.69
C TRP A 107 0.17 -3.50 -10.90
N GLU A 108 -0.96 -2.89 -11.25
CA GLU A 108 -1.86 -3.39 -12.30
C GLU A 108 -1.21 -3.42 -13.69
N TYR A 109 -0.51 -2.35 -14.09
CA TYR A 109 0.01 -2.24 -15.46
C TYR A 109 1.39 -2.83 -15.65
N ILE A 110 2.22 -2.88 -14.61
CA ILE A 110 3.63 -3.26 -14.74
C ILE A 110 3.89 -4.61 -14.09
N ILE A 111 3.39 -4.85 -12.89
CA ILE A 111 3.71 -6.07 -12.13
C ILE A 111 2.74 -7.19 -12.53
N GLU A 112 1.46 -7.00 -12.26
CA GLU A 112 0.39 -7.92 -12.64
C GLU A 112 0.12 -7.93 -14.14
N GLY A 113 0.34 -6.79 -14.79
CA GLY A 113 0.35 -6.62 -16.25
C GLY A 113 1.26 -7.60 -17.00
N THR A 114 2.22 -8.24 -16.32
CA THR A 114 3.02 -9.32 -16.91
C THR A 114 2.22 -10.61 -17.15
N ALA A 115 1.13 -10.81 -16.40
CA ALA A 115 0.35 -12.03 -16.39
C ALA A 115 -1.11 -11.83 -16.81
N GLU A 116 -1.69 -10.67 -16.52
CA GLU A 116 -3.11 -10.37 -16.75
C GLU A 116 -3.33 -8.93 -17.24
N GLN A 117 -4.49 -8.67 -17.85
CA GLN A 117 -4.87 -7.32 -18.26
C GLN A 117 -5.34 -6.52 -17.02
N PRO A 118 -4.98 -5.22 -16.89
CA PRO A 118 -5.34 -4.40 -15.73
C PRO A 118 -6.83 -4.43 -15.40
N SER A 119 -7.14 -4.51 -14.11
CA SER A 119 -8.50 -4.52 -13.59
C SER A 119 -9.06 -3.11 -13.39
N ILE A 120 -10.26 -2.86 -13.92
CA ILE A 120 -11.00 -1.64 -13.63
C ILE A 120 -11.31 -1.57 -12.13
N GLN A 121 -11.80 -2.67 -11.53
CA GLN A 121 -12.17 -2.68 -10.12
C GLN A 121 -10.99 -2.30 -9.25
N ASP A 122 -9.83 -2.89 -9.51
CA ASP A 122 -8.70 -2.76 -8.60
C ASP A 122 -8.03 -1.39 -8.71
N LEU A 123 -8.02 -0.80 -9.91
CA LEU A 123 -7.62 0.60 -10.15
C LEU A 123 -8.50 1.61 -9.37
N PHE A 124 -9.75 1.28 -9.05
CA PHE A 124 -10.63 2.13 -8.25
C PHE A 124 -10.62 1.76 -6.77
N VAL A 125 -10.83 0.49 -6.44
CA VAL A 125 -11.03 0.00 -5.08
C VAL A 125 -9.74 0.15 -4.26
N THR A 126 -8.59 -0.21 -4.83
CA THR A 126 -7.30 -0.11 -4.14
C THR A 126 -7.04 1.31 -3.63
N PRO A 127 -6.98 2.37 -4.46
CA PRO A 127 -6.71 3.70 -3.95
C PRO A 127 -7.87 4.29 -3.16
N VAL A 128 -9.13 4.09 -3.55
CA VAL A 128 -10.27 4.76 -2.90
C VAL A 128 -10.58 4.12 -1.55
N ALA A 129 -10.92 2.83 -1.53
CA ALA A 129 -11.23 2.14 -0.28
C ALA A 129 -9.99 2.04 0.61
N GLY A 130 -8.82 1.79 0.01
CA GLY A 130 -7.57 1.73 0.74
C GLY A 130 -7.18 3.06 1.41
N SER A 131 -7.41 4.21 0.77
CA SER A 131 -7.13 5.50 1.41
C SER A 131 -8.11 5.84 2.53
N ILE A 132 -9.38 5.45 2.42
CA ILE A 132 -10.38 5.62 3.50
C ILE A 132 -9.97 4.77 4.72
N LEU A 133 -9.66 3.49 4.49
CA LEU A 133 -9.16 2.60 5.53
C LEU A 133 -7.84 3.12 6.12
N GLY A 134 -6.93 3.55 5.25
CA GLY A 134 -5.61 4.06 5.60
C GLY A 134 -5.66 5.32 6.47
N GLU A 135 -6.49 6.31 6.13
CA GLU A 135 -6.65 7.52 6.95
C GLU A 135 -7.31 7.20 8.29
N SER A 136 -8.30 6.29 8.31
CA SER A 136 -8.96 5.86 9.54
C SER A 136 -7.97 5.23 10.53
N ILE A 137 -7.15 4.30 10.03
CA ILE A 137 -6.09 3.66 10.81
C ILE A 137 -5.00 4.67 11.21
N HIS A 138 -4.62 5.58 10.32
CA HIS A 138 -3.65 6.63 10.62
C HIS A 138 -4.14 7.54 11.76
N MET A 139 -5.39 7.98 11.71
CA MET A 139 -6.01 8.79 12.75
C MET A 139 -6.05 8.05 14.09
N ALA A 140 -6.45 6.78 14.09
CA ALA A 140 -6.42 5.93 15.28
C ALA A 140 -4.99 5.79 15.85
N THR A 141 -4.01 5.54 14.99
CA THR A 141 -2.58 5.47 15.35
C THR A 141 -2.11 6.75 16.02
N MET A 142 -2.44 7.91 15.45
CA MET A 142 -2.06 9.22 15.98
C MET A 142 -2.80 9.56 17.29
N ALA A 143 -4.03 9.08 17.47
CA ALA A 143 -4.77 9.23 18.72
C ALA A 143 -4.13 8.42 19.86
N MET A 144 -3.83 7.14 19.62
CA MET A 144 -3.14 6.26 20.59
C MET A 144 -1.76 6.81 20.96
N ARG A 145 -1.06 7.41 20.00
CA ARG A 145 0.27 7.99 20.20
C ARG A 145 0.30 9.13 21.23
N LYS A 146 -0.79 9.87 21.45
CA LYS A 146 -0.78 11.16 22.18
C LYS A 146 0.01 11.13 23.49
N ASN A 147 -0.14 10.07 24.29
CA ASN A 147 0.53 9.90 25.58
C ASN A 147 1.62 8.81 25.57
N GLY A 148 2.07 8.38 24.39
CA GLY A 148 2.88 7.19 24.19
C GLY A 148 2.02 5.92 24.10
N PHE A 149 2.50 4.92 23.36
CA PHE A 149 1.75 3.69 23.13
C PHE A 149 1.82 2.71 24.30
N ARG A 150 0.66 2.27 24.77
CA ARG A 150 0.47 1.10 25.65
C ARG A 150 0.74 -0.19 24.88
N PHE A 151 0.93 -1.31 25.59
CA PHE A 151 1.26 -2.60 24.98
C PHE A 151 0.27 -3.00 23.86
N PHE A 152 -1.03 -3.01 24.14
CA PHE A 152 -2.05 -3.36 23.14
C PHE A 152 -2.13 -2.37 21.97
N GLU A 153 -1.83 -1.10 22.21
CA GLU A 153 -1.77 -0.10 21.13
C GLU A 153 -0.56 -0.33 20.22
N LYS A 154 0.58 -0.78 20.77
CA LYS A 154 1.72 -1.20 19.95
C LYS A 154 1.37 -2.39 19.08
N VAL A 155 0.67 -3.38 19.63
CA VAL A 155 0.19 -4.56 18.87
C VAL A 155 -0.76 -4.12 17.76
N PHE A 156 -1.74 -3.27 18.07
CA PHE A 156 -2.67 -2.72 17.08
C PHE A 156 -1.94 -2.00 15.95
N VAL A 157 -1.05 -1.07 16.27
CA VAL A 157 -0.32 -0.29 15.26
C VAL A 157 0.63 -1.16 14.44
N LEU A 158 1.25 -2.19 15.05
CA LEU A 158 2.09 -3.13 14.31
C LEU A 158 1.30 -3.90 13.26
N VAL A 159 0.08 -4.33 13.58
CA VAL A 159 -0.77 -5.12 12.67
C VAL A 159 -1.44 -4.24 11.62
N PHE A 160 -2.07 -3.14 12.03
CA PHE A 160 -2.92 -2.34 11.15
C PHE A 160 -2.19 -1.18 10.48
N ASN A 161 -1.11 -0.65 11.07
CA ASN A 161 -0.30 0.42 10.50
C ASN A 161 1.21 0.12 10.56
N PRO A 162 1.67 -1.00 9.98
CA PRO A 162 3.08 -1.37 10.01
C PRO A 162 3.98 -0.27 9.42
N MET A 163 3.48 0.49 8.44
CA MET A 163 4.20 1.63 7.85
C MET A 163 4.49 2.75 8.86
N PHE A 164 3.65 2.92 9.88
CA PHE A 164 3.98 3.82 10.99
C PHE A 164 5.21 3.32 11.74
N VAL A 165 5.24 2.03 12.08
CA VAL A 165 6.32 1.42 12.86
C VAL A 165 7.64 1.45 12.09
N ILE A 166 7.62 1.08 10.82
CA ILE A 166 8.81 1.09 9.95
C ILE A 166 9.36 2.52 9.79
N ASN A 167 8.47 3.52 9.70
CA ASN A 167 8.87 4.90 9.51
C ASN A 167 9.24 5.65 10.78
N ASN A 168 8.77 5.23 11.97
CA ASN A 168 8.88 6.03 13.20
C ASN A 168 9.29 5.22 14.44
N GLY A 169 9.09 3.91 14.46
CA GLY A 169 9.27 3.06 15.64
C GLY A 169 8.32 3.39 16.80
N PHE A 170 8.42 2.62 17.89
CA PHE A 170 7.60 2.81 19.11
C PHE A 170 8.32 3.51 20.27
N GLY A 171 9.65 3.59 20.23
CA GLY A 171 10.44 4.08 21.37
C GLY A 171 10.37 5.60 21.54
N PRO A 172 10.50 6.15 22.77
CA PRO A 172 10.50 7.60 23.01
C PRO A 172 11.56 8.36 22.22
N LYS A 173 12.71 7.71 21.94
CA LYS A 173 13.80 8.24 21.11
C LYS A 173 13.39 8.43 19.64
N HIS A 174 12.59 7.52 19.10
CA HIS A 174 12.21 7.52 17.68
C HIS A 174 10.85 8.19 17.45
N ASN A 175 9.97 8.13 18.46
CA ASN A 175 8.61 8.64 18.39
C ASN A 175 8.12 9.16 19.75
N PRO A 176 8.59 10.34 20.20
CA PRO A 176 8.16 10.89 21.48
C PRO A 176 6.66 11.23 21.48
N PRO A 177 6.01 11.22 22.66
CA PRO A 177 4.63 11.69 22.83
C PRO A 177 4.42 13.08 22.23
N LEU A 178 3.20 13.39 21.82
CA LEU A 178 2.87 14.73 21.34
C LEU A 178 2.94 15.70 22.52
N LYS A 179 3.70 16.79 22.40
CA LYS A 179 3.73 17.82 23.44
C LYS A 179 2.30 18.36 23.63
N LYS A 180 1.83 18.42 24.88
CA LYS A 180 0.63 19.17 25.21
C LYS A 180 0.97 20.64 25.04
N ASN A 181 0.32 21.32 24.11
CA ASN A 181 0.30 22.78 24.12
C ASN A 181 -0.70 23.16 25.23
N PHE A 182 -0.20 23.74 26.31
CA PHE A 182 -1.01 24.44 27.30
C PHE A 182 -1.28 25.85 26.80
#